data_AF-Q29YV8-F1
#
_entry.id   AF-Q29YV8-F1
#
_cell.length_a   1.000
_cell.length_b   1.000
_cell.length_c   1.000
_cell.angle_alpha   90.00
_cell.angle_beta   90.00
_cell.angle_gamma   90.00
#
_symmetry.space_group_name_H-M   'P 1'
#
loop_
_entity.id
_entity.type
_entity.pdbx_description
1 polymer ?
#
loop_
_entity_poly.entity_id
_entity_poly.type
_entity_poly.pdbx_seq_one_letter_code
_entity_poly.pdbx_strand_id
1 'polypeptide(L)'
;LMSGLILLTWQKLAPMSILYQISPMINPNLMLTMAILSIAIGGWGGLNQTQLRKIMAYSSIAHMGWMTAILMYNPTMTLLNLTIYITLTATTFMMLMMNSTTTTLSLSHMWNKTPLITTALLTTMLSLGGLPPLSGFMPKWMIMQELTKNDNIIAPTIMAVTALLNLFFYMRLTYSTSLTMFPSTNNMKIKWQFDRTKPMTCLPPMLILSTMILPLLPIL
;
A
#
# COMPACT_ATOMS: atom_id res chain seq x y z
N LEU A 1 11.21 -10.27 6.90
CA LEU A 1 10.00 -9.92 6.13
C LEU A 1 8.75 -10.22 6.95
N MET A 2 8.62 -11.42 7.53
CA MET A 2 7.51 -11.76 8.44
C MET A 2 7.33 -10.78 9.61
N SER A 3 8.41 -10.39 10.29
CA SER A 3 8.36 -9.36 11.34
C SER A 3 7.82 -8.01 10.85
N GLY A 4 8.18 -7.62 9.62
CA GLY A 4 7.69 -6.40 8.97
C GLY A 4 6.20 -6.48 8.64
N LEU A 5 5.72 -7.64 8.18
CA LEU A 5 4.30 -7.87 7.94
C LEU A 5 3.50 -7.69 9.23
N ILE A 6 3.88 -8.40 10.30
CA ILE A 6 3.18 -8.32 11.61
C ILE A 6 3.18 -6.88 12.15
N LEU A 7 4.32 -6.18 12.03
CA LEU A 7 4.43 -4.80 12.50
C LEU A 7 3.57 -3.81 11.70
N LEU A 8 3.40 -4.04 10.40
CA LEU A 8 2.66 -3.13 9.54
C LEU A 8 1.16 -3.45 9.46
N THR A 9 0.73 -4.64 9.86
CA THR A 9 -0.69 -5.02 9.90
C THR A 9 -1.22 -5.14 11.33
N TRP A 10 -0.71 -6.12 12.09
CA TRP A 10 -1.25 -6.48 13.41
C TRP A 10 -1.10 -5.34 14.43
N GLN A 11 0.08 -4.73 14.50
CA GLN A 11 0.37 -3.67 15.46
C GLN A 11 -0.42 -2.36 15.20
N LYS A 12 -1.07 -2.23 14.03
CA LYS A 12 -1.90 -1.07 13.71
C LYS A 12 -3.35 -1.22 14.20
N LEU A 13 -3.82 -2.44 14.45
CA LEU A 13 -5.20 -2.71 14.82
C LEU A 13 -5.56 -2.12 16.20
N ALA A 14 -4.74 -2.39 17.23
CA ALA A 14 -5.03 -1.95 18.59
C ALA A 14 -5.02 -0.41 18.77
N PRO A 15 -4.04 0.34 18.23
CA PRO A 15 -4.10 1.81 18.28
C PRO A 15 -5.30 2.38 17.52
N MET A 16 -5.67 1.80 16.37
CA MET A 16 -6.81 2.26 15.59
C MET A 16 -8.15 1.97 16.28
N SER A 17 -8.28 0.85 17.00
CA SER A 17 -9.50 0.59 17.78
C SER A 17 -9.69 1.60 18.91
N ILE A 18 -8.59 2.03 19.56
CA ILE A 18 -8.67 3.07 20.59
C ILE A 18 -9.11 4.39 19.96
N LEU A 19 -8.43 4.82 18.89
CA LEU A 19 -8.77 6.05 18.16
C LEU A 19 -10.22 6.04 17.66
N TYR A 20 -10.73 4.89 17.21
CA TYR A 20 -12.12 4.73 16.80
C TYR A 20 -13.11 5.00 17.95
N GLN A 21 -12.80 4.53 19.17
CA GLN A 21 -13.68 4.70 20.33
C GLN A 21 -13.68 6.14 20.86
N ILE A 22 -12.53 6.81 20.86
CA ILE A 22 -12.39 8.18 21.35
C ILE A 22 -12.57 9.25 20.25
N SER A 23 -12.99 8.84 19.05
CA SER A 23 -13.11 9.73 17.89
C SER A 23 -13.89 11.02 18.16
N PRO A 24 -15.06 11.06 18.86
CA PRO A 24 -15.77 12.32 19.05
C PRO A 24 -15.05 13.31 20.00
N MET A 25 -14.06 12.86 20.76
CA MET A 25 -13.39 13.66 21.80
C MET A 25 -12.04 14.26 21.33
N ILE A 26 -11.57 13.91 20.13
CA ILE A 26 -10.26 14.35 19.63
C ILE A 26 -10.36 15.76 19.02
N ASN A 27 -9.33 16.58 19.20
CA ASN A 27 -9.24 17.90 18.55
C ASN A 27 -9.05 17.73 17.02
N PRO A 28 -9.99 18.22 16.18
CA PRO A 28 -9.94 18.02 14.73
C PRO A 28 -8.73 18.71 14.08
N ASN A 29 -8.33 19.89 14.57
CA ASN A 29 -7.20 20.64 14.01
C ASN A 29 -5.88 19.91 14.24
N LEU A 30 -5.70 19.32 15.43
CA LEU A 30 -4.52 18.52 15.73
C LEU A 30 -4.49 17.25 14.89
N MET A 31 -5.63 16.58 14.73
CA MET A 31 -5.68 15.33 13.96
C MET A 31 -5.40 15.56 12.47
N LEU A 32 -5.96 16.63 11.89
CA LEU A 32 -5.75 16.96 10.49
C LEU A 32 -4.32 17.41 10.19
N THR A 33 -3.69 18.18 11.09
CA THR A 33 -2.29 18.59 10.93
C THR A 33 -1.35 17.38 10.98
N MET A 34 -1.56 16.46 11.92
CA MET A 34 -0.79 15.21 11.99
C MET A 34 -1.02 14.32 10.76
N ALA A 35 -2.25 14.26 10.25
CA ALA A 35 -2.58 13.53 9.03
C ALA A 35 -1.80 14.07 7.82
N ILE A 36 -1.86 15.37 7.57
CA ILE A 36 -1.17 16.00 6.43
C ILE A 36 0.34 15.83 6.53
N LEU A 37 0.92 16.05 7.72
CA LEU A 37 2.35 15.85 7.96
C LEU A 37 2.77 14.40 7.70
N SER A 38 2.00 13.41 8.16
CA SER A 38 2.32 12.01 7.92
C SER A 38 2.26 11.63 6.43
N ILE A 39 1.30 12.16 5.67
CA ILE A 39 1.23 11.92 4.21
C ILE A 39 2.43 12.56 3.50
N ALA A 40 2.81 13.78 3.86
CA ALA A 40 3.97 14.47 3.28
C ALA A 40 5.30 13.76 3.59
N ILE A 41 5.52 13.39 4.86
CA ILE A 41 6.74 12.69 5.31
C ILE A 41 6.81 11.28 4.70
N GLY A 42 5.66 10.58 4.61
CA GLY A 42 5.56 9.30 3.92
C GLY A 42 5.96 9.40 2.45
N GLY A 43 5.45 10.43 1.76
CA GLY A 43 5.79 10.75 0.37
C GLY A 43 7.28 10.98 0.17
N TRP A 44 7.83 12.01 0.80
CA TRP A 44 9.24 12.38 0.62
C TRP A 44 10.22 11.32 1.13
N GLY A 45 9.91 10.68 2.26
CA GLY A 45 10.75 9.64 2.83
C GLY A 45 10.84 8.39 1.95
N GLY A 46 9.78 8.04 1.23
CA GLY A 46 9.75 6.89 0.32
C GLY A 46 10.57 7.08 -0.96
N LEU A 47 10.70 8.32 -1.45
CA LEU A 47 11.34 8.63 -2.73
C LEU A 47 12.81 8.20 -2.82
N ASN A 48 13.55 8.23 -1.71
CA ASN A 48 14.99 7.96 -1.72
C ASN A 48 15.36 6.56 -1.20
N GLN A 49 14.38 5.66 -1.08
CA GLN A 49 14.65 4.31 -0.55
C GLN A 49 14.79 3.28 -1.66
N THR A 50 15.83 2.45 -1.55
CA THR A 50 16.03 1.25 -2.39
C THR A 50 15.70 -0.05 -1.64
N GLN A 51 15.62 0.02 -0.32
CA GLN A 51 15.24 -1.09 0.54
C GLN A 51 13.73 -1.21 0.59
N LEU A 52 13.19 -2.33 0.10
CA LEU A 52 11.74 -2.56 -0.03
C LEU A 52 11.01 -2.45 1.32
N ARG A 53 11.66 -2.91 2.40
CA ARG A 53 11.13 -2.80 3.76
C ARG A 53 10.89 -1.34 4.19
N LYS A 54 11.79 -0.43 3.81
CA LYS A 54 11.66 1.00 4.13
C LYS A 54 10.60 1.66 3.26
N ILE A 55 10.53 1.30 1.97
CA ILE A 55 9.45 1.77 1.09
C ILE A 55 8.08 1.41 1.67
N MET A 56 7.89 0.15 2.08
CA MET A 56 6.64 -0.29 2.72
C MET A 56 6.36 0.40 4.06
N ALA A 57 7.40 0.77 4.82
CA ALA A 57 7.24 1.54 6.04
C ALA A 57 6.77 2.97 5.75
N TYR A 58 7.38 3.68 4.79
CA TYR A 58 6.94 5.02 4.41
C TYR A 58 5.54 5.04 3.80
N SER A 59 5.17 4.03 3.03
CA SER A 59 3.78 3.90 2.58
C SER A 59 2.81 3.71 3.74
N SER A 60 3.20 2.97 4.79
CA SER A 60 2.35 2.82 5.97
C SER A 60 2.11 4.15 6.67
N ILE A 61 3.13 5.02 6.74
CA ILE A 61 2.98 6.36 7.34
C ILE A 61 1.96 7.18 6.54
N ALA A 62 2.05 7.15 5.21
CA ALA A 62 1.10 7.87 4.37
C ALA A 62 -0.33 7.31 4.47
N HIS A 63 -0.52 5.99 4.42
CA HIS A 63 -1.85 5.39 4.55
C HIS A 63 -2.48 5.64 5.92
N MET A 64 -1.69 5.61 7.00
CA MET A 64 -2.15 5.97 8.33
C MET A 64 -2.61 7.44 8.37
N GLY A 65 -1.92 8.35 7.68
CA GLY A 65 -2.37 9.73 7.55
C GLY A 65 -3.74 9.88 6.90
N TRP A 66 -4.02 9.12 5.84
CA TRP A 66 -5.35 9.07 5.24
C TRP A 66 -6.41 8.55 6.22
N MET A 67 -6.08 7.54 7.02
CA MET A 67 -7.00 6.99 8.01
C MET A 67 -7.26 7.99 9.16
N THR A 68 -6.24 8.70 9.63
CA THR A 68 -6.42 9.66 10.73
C THR A 68 -7.18 10.91 10.30
N ALA A 69 -7.05 11.34 9.04
CA ALA A 69 -7.77 12.51 8.51
C ALA A 69 -9.31 12.36 8.58
N ILE A 70 -9.83 11.17 8.31
CA ILE A 70 -11.28 10.92 8.19
C ILE A 70 -11.92 10.43 9.51
N LEU A 71 -11.10 10.06 10.50
CA LEU A 71 -11.54 9.49 11.77
C LEU A 71 -12.65 10.30 12.46
N MET A 72 -12.53 11.63 12.44
CA MET A 72 -13.48 12.54 13.08
C MET A 72 -14.81 12.66 12.34
N TYR A 73 -14.78 12.56 11.01
CA TYR A 73 -15.93 12.83 10.16
C TYR A 73 -16.78 11.57 9.96
N ASN A 74 -16.12 10.46 9.61
CA ASN A 74 -16.79 9.19 9.45
C ASN A 74 -15.81 8.04 9.78
N PRO A 75 -15.90 7.45 10.98
CA PRO A 75 -14.95 6.43 11.40
C PRO A 75 -15.14 5.12 10.62
N THR A 76 -16.28 4.88 9.96
CA THR A 76 -16.47 3.71 9.09
C THR A 76 -15.51 3.72 7.88
N MET A 77 -15.24 4.90 7.33
CA MET A 77 -14.29 5.06 6.22
C MET A 77 -12.84 4.81 6.67
N THR A 78 -12.51 5.01 7.96
CA THR A 78 -11.20 4.60 8.50
C THR A 78 -11.04 3.08 8.48
N LEU A 79 -12.07 2.35 8.87
CA LEU A 79 -12.07 0.88 8.89
C LEU A 79 -11.97 0.32 7.47
N LEU A 80 -12.66 0.93 6.51
CA LEU A 80 -12.52 0.59 5.09
C LEU A 80 -11.08 0.74 4.63
N ASN A 81 -10.47 1.90 4.85
CA ASN A 81 -9.09 2.14 4.44
C ASN A 81 -8.12 1.19 5.14
N LEU A 82 -8.33 0.89 6.42
CA LEU A 82 -7.53 -0.07 7.18
C LEU A 82 -7.60 -1.48 6.60
N THR A 83 -8.80 -1.98 6.28
CA THR A 83 -8.97 -3.33 5.70
C THR A 83 -8.32 -3.44 4.31
N ILE A 84 -8.52 -2.45 3.44
CA ILE A 84 -7.87 -2.39 2.12
C ILE A 84 -6.34 -2.30 2.25
N TYR A 85 -5.85 -1.48 3.19
CA TYR A 85 -4.42 -1.36 3.44
C TYR A 85 -3.80 -2.67 3.98
N ILE A 86 -4.46 -3.36 4.92
CA ILE A 86 -3.97 -4.64 5.46
C ILE A 86 -3.90 -5.70 4.35
N THR A 87 -4.91 -5.77 3.48
CA THR A 87 -4.92 -6.74 2.37
C THR A 87 -3.83 -6.43 1.33
N LEU A 88 -3.63 -5.16 0.97
CA LEU A 88 -2.55 -4.73 0.08
C LEU A 88 -1.14 -4.97 0.65
N THR A 89 -0.94 -4.65 1.93
CA THR A 89 0.36 -4.89 2.57
C THR A 89 0.62 -6.38 2.77
N ALA A 90 -0.38 -7.17 3.15
CA ALA A 90 -0.24 -8.62 3.22
C ALA A 90 0.15 -9.24 1.88
N THR A 91 -0.56 -8.89 0.78
CA THR A 91 -0.23 -9.40 -0.56
C THR A 91 1.20 -9.06 -0.98
N THR A 92 1.62 -7.80 -0.83
CA THR A 92 2.97 -7.37 -1.20
C THR A 92 4.04 -8.07 -0.37
N PHE A 93 3.90 -8.14 0.96
CA PHE A 93 4.86 -8.87 1.81
C PHE A 93 4.92 -10.37 1.48
N MET A 94 3.79 -11.00 1.17
CA MET A 94 3.74 -12.41 0.77
C MET A 94 4.51 -12.64 -0.54
N MET A 95 4.35 -11.76 -1.54
CA MET A 95 5.15 -11.81 -2.78
C MET A 95 6.65 -11.62 -2.52
N LEU A 96 7.02 -10.67 -1.66
CA LEU A 96 8.43 -10.46 -1.28
C LEU A 96 9.01 -11.68 -0.55
N MET A 97 8.24 -12.32 0.33
CA MET A 97 8.66 -13.53 1.07
C MET A 97 8.80 -14.74 0.16
N MET A 98 7.92 -14.88 -0.82
CA MET A 98 7.98 -15.96 -1.82
C MET A 98 9.30 -15.90 -2.61
N ASN A 99 9.82 -14.69 -2.83
CA ASN A 99 11.00 -14.44 -3.65
C ASN A 99 12.27 -14.13 -2.84
N SER A 100 12.15 -13.99 -1.52
CA SER A 100 13.24 -13.54 -0.63
C SER A 100 13.92 -12.23 -1.08
N THR A 101 13.14 -11.31 -1.64
CA THR A 101 13.64 -10.03 -2.18
C THR A 101 13.55 -8.92 -1.13
N THR A 102 14.65 -8.21 -0.91
CA THR A 102 14.74 -7.13 0.09
C THR A 102 15.09 -5.77 -0.52
N THR A 103 15.72 -5.77 -1.70
CA THR A 103 16.13 -4.57 -2.44
C THR A 103 15.45 -4.48 -3.80
N THR A 104 15.35 -3.28 -4.36
CA THR A 104 14.86 -3.07 -5.73
C THR A 104 15.61 -3.89 -6.76
N LEU A 105 16.94 -3.98 -6.65
CA LEU A 105 17.76 -4.79 -7.55
C LEU A 105 17.48 -6.30 -7.41
N SER A 106 17.31 -6.80 -6.19
CA SER A 106 16.93 -8.21 -6.01
C SER A 106 15.56 -8.52 -6.62
N LEU A 107 14.65 -7.53 -6.60
CA LEU A 107 13.32 -7.63 -7.18
C LEU A 107 13.35 -7.55 -8.71
N SER A 108 14.31 -6.83 -9.31
CA SER A 108 14.42 -6.71 -10.77
C SER A 108 14.84 -8.02 -11.44
N HIS A 109 15.54 -8.92 -10.75
CA HIS A 109 15.86 -10.25 -11.29
C HIS A 109 14.65 -11.19 -11.37
N MET A 110 13.47 -10.77 -10.91
CA MET A 110 12.29 -11.64 -10.81
C MET A 110 11.66 -11.96 -12.16
N TRP A 111 11.78 -11.08 -13.16
CA TRP A 111 11.20 -11.32 -14.48
C TRP A 111 11.75 -12.63 -15.09
N ASN A 112 13.02 -12.93 -14.83
CA ASN A 112 13.70 -14.12 -15.35
C ASN A 112 13.45 -15.39 -14.51
N LYS A 113 12.93 -15.27 -13.28
CA LYS A 113 12.67 -16.42 -12.40
C LYS A 113 11.20 -16.83 -12.39
N THR A 114 10.31 -15.85 -12.24
CA THR A 114 8.86 -16.07 -12.13
C THR A 114 8.11 -14.85 -12.65
N PRO A 115 7.80 -14.81 -13.95
CA PRO A 115 7.17 -13.65 -14.58
C PRO A 115 5.74 -13.39 -14.08
N LEU A 116 5.00 -14.43 -13.65
CA LEU A 116 3.66 -14.24 -13.10
C LEU A 116 3.65 -13.37 -11.83
N ILE A 117 4.71 -13.44 -11.02
CA ILE A 117 4.79 -12.64 -9.80
C ILE A 117 5.14 -11.18 -10.14
N THR A 118 5.84 -10.91 -11.24
CA THR A 118 6.15 -9.52 -11.61
C THR A 118 4.90 -8.78 -12.11
N THR A 119 4.01 -9.46 -12.84
CA THR A 119 2.71 -8.86 -13.24
C THR A 119 1.79 -8.66 -12.04
N ALA A 120 1.70 -9.65 -11.14
CA ALA A 120 0.96 -9.53 -9.89
C ALA A 120 1.50 -8.36 -9.02
N LEU A 121 2.82 -8.25 -8.87
CA LEU A 121 3.45 -7.18 -8.11
C LEU A 121 3.20 -5.81 -8.75
N LEU A 122 3.21 -5.70 -10.08
CA LEU A 122 2.82 -4.46 -10.77
C LEU A 122 1.40 -4.04 -10.38
N THR A 123 0.42 -4.94 -10.50
CA THR A 123 -0.98 -4.59 -10.17
C THR A 123 -1.17 -4.17 -8.71
N THR A 124 -0.49 -4.83 -7.75
CA THR A 124 -0.58 -4.46 -6.33
C THR A 124 0.13 -3.15 -5.96
N MET A 125 1.24 -2.82 -6.64
CA MET A 125 1.94 -1.55 -6.39
C MET A 125 1.13 -0.37 -6.94
N LEU A 126 0.47 -0.56 -8.08
CA LEU A 126 -0.44 0.43 -8.64
C LEU A 126 -1.70 0.61 -7.78
N SER A 127 -2.22 -0.47 -7.18
CA SER A 127 -3.37 -0.37 -6.28
C SER A 127 -2.99 0.34 -4.97
N LEU A 128 -1.82 0.10 -4.37
CA LEU A 128 -1.29 0.91 -3.27
C LEU A 128 -1.16 2.41 -3.63
N GLY A 129 -0.74 2.69 -4.87
CA GLY A 129 -0.74 4.05 -5.44
C GLY A 129 -2.12 4.70 -5.49
N GLY A 130 -3.18 3.89 -5.58
CA GLY A 130 -4.57 4.36 -5.64
C GLY A 130 -4.95 4.89 -7.02
N LEU A 131 -4.63 4.15 -8.08
CA LEU A 131 -5.08 4.47 -9.44
C LEU A 131 -6.49 3.91 -9.69
N PRO A 132 -7.41 4.69 -10.33
CA PRO A 132 -8.60 4.10 -10.94
C PRO A 132 -8.11 3.20 -12.08
N PRO A 133 -8.41 1.89 -12.17
CA PRO A 133 -9.61 1.12 -11.79
C PRO A 133 -9.42 0.12 -10.62
N LEU A 134 -8.38 0.29 -9.80
CA LEU A 134 -8.00 -0.67 -8.76
C LEU A 134 -8.64 -0.35 -7.40
N SER A 135 -8.78 -1.35 -6.53
CA SER A 135 -9.44 -1.19 -5.23
C SER A 135 -8.77 -0.20 -4.28
N GLY A 136 -7.46 0.05 -4.38
CA GLY A 136 -6.80 1.03 -3.51
C GLY A 136 -7.14 2.50 -3.81
N PHE A 137 -7.83 2.78 -4.93
CA PHE A 137 -8.40 4.11 -5.20
C PHE A 137 -9.67 4.36 -4.36
N MET A 138 -10.48 3.31 -4.13
CA MET A 138 -11.74 3.36 -3.40
C MET A 138 -11.67 4.10 -2.05
N PRO A 139 -10.76 3.78 -1.11
CA PRO A 139 -10.75 4.45 0.18
C PRO A 139 -10.35 5.91 0.06
N LYS A 140 -9.38 6.26 -0.80
CA LYS A 140 -8.96 7.65 -1.00
C LYS A 140 -10.10 8.47 -1.58
N TRP A 141 -10.83 7.92 -2.55
CA TRP A 141 -11.97 8.58 -3.16
C TRP A 141 -13.10 8.83 -2.15
N MET A 142 -13.48 7.83 -1.38
CA MET A 142 -14.53 7.97 -0.35
C MET A 142 -14.13 8.97 0.75
N ILE A 143 -12.86 8.96 1.18
CA ILE A 143 -12.35 9.92 2.16
C ILE A 143 -12.46 11.35 1.62
N MET A 144 -12.05 11.57 0.37
CA MET A 144 -12.17 12.90 -0.25
C MET A 144 -13.63 13.34 -0.32
N GLN A 145 -14.55 12.43 -0.69
CA GLN A 145 -15.97 12.74 -0.76
C GLN A 145 -16.53 13.18 0.60
N GLU A 146 -16.26 12.42 1.67
CA GLU A 146 -16.73 12.76 3.02
C GLU A 146 -16.11 14.05 3.57
N LEU A 147 -14.85 14.34 3.26
CA LEU A 147 -14.24 15.61 3.65
C LEU A 147 -14.86 16.80 2.91
N THR A 148 -15.17 16.65 1.61
CA THR A 148 -15.84 17.71 0.84
C THR A 148 -17.29 17.94 1.26
N LYS A 149 -17.99 16.91 1.78
CA LYS A 149 -19.34 17.07 2.36
C LYS A 149 -19.33 17.93 3.62
N ASN A 150 -18.20 18.00 4.33
CA ASN A 150 -18.02 18.78 5.55
C ASN A 150 -17.31 20.12 5.29
N ASP A 151 -17.52 20.71 4.11
CA ASP A 151 -16.97 22.01 3.65
C ASP A 151 -15.44 22.15 3.62
N ASN A 152 -14.69 21.07 3.88
CA ASN A 152 -13.24 21.07 3.87
C ASN A 152 -12.69 20.72 2.48
N ILE A 153 -12.50 21.74 1.63
CA ILE A 153 -11.98 21.55 0.26
C ILE A 153 -10.44 21.58 0.23
N ILE A 154 -9.81 22.40 1.07
CA ILE A 154 -8.35 22.63 1.03
C ILE A 154 -7.57 21.40 1.53
N ALA A 155 -8.03 20.72 2.57
CA ALA A 155 -7.28 19.58 3.11
C ALA A 155 -7.23 18.36 2.16
N PRO A 156 -8.36 17.90 1.57
CA PRO A 156 -8.35 16.81 0.59
C PRO A 156 -7.48 17.11 -0.64
N THR A 157 -7.46 18.36 -1.12
CA THR A 157 -6.65 18.72 -2.28
C THR A 157 -5.15 18.60 -1.98
N ILE A 158 -4.70 19.09 -0.81
CA ILE A 158 -3.30 18.91 -0.37
C ILE A 158 -2.96 17.42 -0.21
N MET A 159 -3.86 16.64 0.41
CA MET A 159 -3.68 15.20 0.59
C MET A 159 -3.60 14.45 -0.75
N ALA A 160 -4.43 14.83 -1.73
CA ALA A 160 -4.44 14.21 -3.06
C ALA A 160 -3.14 14.51 -3.83
N VAL A 161 -2.67 15.76 -3.83
CA VAL A 161 -1.42 16.14 -4.49
C VAL A 161 -0.22 15.44 -3.84
N THR A 162 -0.18 15.37 -2.51
CA THR A 162 0.89 14.67 -1.79
C THR A 162 0.84 13.14 -2.00
N ALA A 163 -0.34 12.55 -2.22
CA ALA A 163 -0.46 11.14 -2.55
C ALA A 163 0.18 10.77 -3.91
N LEU A 164 0.30 11.72 -4.85
CA LEU A 164 1.00 11.49 -6.12
C LEU A 164 2.51 11.24 -5.90
N LEU A 165 3.11 11.80 -4.85
CA LEU A 165 4.51 11.50 -4.48
C LEU A 165 4.66 10.03 -4.09
N ASN A 166 3.67 9.46 -3.41
CA ASN A 166 3.67 8.03 -3.08
C ASN A 166 3.60 7.17 -4.34
N LEU A 167 2.72 7.57 -5.26
CA LEU A 167 2.57 6.90 -6.54
C LEU A 167 3.89 6.89 -7.33
N PHE A 168 4.69 7.95 -7.29
CA PHE A 168 5.95 8.01 -8.03
C PHE A 168 6.96 6.92 -7.62
N PHE A 169 7.17 6.67 -6.32
CA PHE A 169 8.11 5.61 -5.93
C PHE A 169 7.57 4.21 -6.22
N TYR A 170 6.24 4.02 -6.21
CA TYR A 170 5.63 2.78 -6.70
C TYR A 170 5.84 2.59 -8.20
N MET A 171 5.65 3.65 -8.99
CA MET A 171 5.94 3.61 -10.42
C MET A 171 7.40 3.24 -10.67
N ARG A 172 8.35 3.86 -9.96
CA ARG A 172 9.77 3.49 -10.06
C ARG A 172 10.01 1.99 -9.79
N LEU A 173 9.37 1.43 -8.77
CA LEU A 173 9.45 0.00 -8.49
C LEU A 173 8.89 -0.84 -9.63
N THR A 174 7.71 -0.49 -10.16
CA THR A 174 7.10 -1.21 -11.29
C THR A 174 7.98 -1.16 -12.55
N TYR A 175 8.60 0.00 -12.82
CA TYR A 175 9.56 0.17 -13.91
C TYR A 175 10.74 -0.78 -13.77
N SER A 176 11.37 -0.82 -12.60
CA SER A 176 12.55 -1.66 -12.36
C SER A 176 12.28 -3.17 -12.42
N THR A 177 11.03 -3.61 -12.33
CA THR A 177 10.68 -5.02 -12.11
C THR A 177 9.90 -5.67 -13.23
N SER A 178 9.04 -4.93 -13.91
CA SER A 178 8.06 -5.48 -14.85
C SER A 178 8.06 -4.78 -16.20
N LEU A 179 8.11 -3.44 -16.23
CA LEU A 179 8.08 -2.69 -17.49
C LEU A 179 9.43 -2.68 -18.20
N THR A 180 10.53 -2.74 -17.45
CA THR A 180 11.89 -2.88 -18.00
C THR A 180 12.56 -4.14 -17.48
N MET A 181 13.34 -4.79 -18.33
CA MET A 181 14.08 -6.00 -17.97
C MET A 181 15.53 -5.66 -17.64
N PHE A 182 15.88 -5.72 -16.35
CA PHE A 182 17.25 -5.53 -15.91
C PHE A 182 18.13 -6.74 -16.27
N PRO A 183 19.44 -6.53 -16.49
CA PRO A 183 20.36 -7.62 -16.80
C PRO A 183 20.35 -8.67 -15.68
N SER A 184 20.34 -9.94 -16.07
CA SER A 184 20.33 -11.08 -15.14
C SER A 184 21.66 -11.81 -15.12
N THR A 185 21.93 -12.58 -14.06
CA THR A 185 23.18 -13.31 -13.88
C THR A 185 23.08 -14.75 -14.38
N ASN A 186 24.21 -15.33 -14.81
CA ASN A 186 24.23 -16.70 -15.35
C ASN A 186 23.73 -17.76 -14.33
N ASN A 187 23.94 -17.51 -13.03
CA ASN A 187 23.47 -18.37 -11.94
C ASN A 187 21.93 -18.48 -11.85
N MET A 188 21.18 -17.59 -12.53
CA MET A 188 19.72 -17.71 -12.60
C MET A 188 19.28 -18.94 -13.39
N LYS A 189 20.08 -19.43 -14.35
CA LYS A 189 19.74 -20.60 -15.17
C LYS A 189 19.60 -21.88 -14.33
N ILE A 190 20.41 -22.02 -13.29
CA ILE A 190 20.30 -23.16 -12.34
C ILE A 190 18.94 -23.12 -11.61
N LYS A 191 18.46 -21.92 -11.27
CA LYS A 191 17.17 -21.76 -10.56
C LYS A 191 15.96 -22.09 -11.43
N TRP A 192 16.10 -22.20 -12.75
CA TRP A 192 15.02 -22.64 -13.63
C TRP A 192 14.72 -24.13 -13.51
N GLN A 193 15.70 -24.92 -13.08
CA GLN A 193 15.58 -26.37 -12.98
C GLN A 193 14.84 -26.82 -11.72
N PHE A 194 14.65 -25.92 -10.75
CA PHE A 194 14.02 -26.23 -9.48
C PHE A 194 12.64 -25.60 -9.39
N ASP A 195 11.63 -26.44 -9.21
CA ASP A 195 10.29 -26.02 -8.89
C ASP A 195 10.21 -25.41 -7.49
N ARG A 196 9.23 -24.52 -7.32
CA ARG A 196 9.02 -23.86 -6.03
C ARG A 196 8.37 -24.79 -5.03
N THR A 197 8.99 -24.87 -3.86
CA THR A 197 8.53 -25.69 -2.73
C THR A 197 7.73 -24.91 -1.67
N LYS A 198 7.56 -23.59 -1.82
CA LYS A 198 6.81 -22.76 -0.86
C LYS A 198 5.36 -22.59 -1.31
N PRO A 199 4.38 -23.35 -0.77
CA PRO A 199 2.98 -23.10 -1.04
C PRO A 199 2.56 -21.80 -0.35
N MET A 200 1.94 -20.90 -1.12
CA MET A 200 1.27 -19.70 -0.60
C MET A 200 -0.18 -19.74 -1.09
N THR A 201 -0.97 -20.66 -0.52
CA THR A 201 -2.37 -20.90 -0.89
C THR A 201 -3.25 -19.67 -0.71
N CYS A 202 -2.91 -18.78 0.24
CA CYS A 202 -3.64 -17.54 0.48
C CYS A 202 -3.27 -16.38 -0.45
N LEU A 203 -2.21 -16.48 -1.26
CA LEU A 203 -1.77 -15.37 -2.12
C LEU A 203 -2.79 -15.05 -3.25
N PRO A 204 -3.29 -16.03 -4.03
CA PRO A 204 -4.25 -15.74 -5.10
C PRO A 204 -5.54 -15.06 -4.62
N PRO A 205 -6.25 -15.54 -3.57
CA PRO A 205 -7.48 -14.87 -3.14
C PRO A 205 -7.21 -13.46 -2.61
N MET A 206 -6.09 -13.25 -1.89
CA MET A 206 -5.73 -11.92 -1.43
C MET A 206 -5.40 -10.96 -2.59
N LEU A 207 -4.78 -11.43 -3.67
CA LEU A 207 -4.47 -10.62 -4.85
C LEU A 207 -5.74 -10.12 -5.55
N ILE A 208 -6.73 -11.01 -5.71
CA ILE A 208 -8.01 -10.68 -6.33
C ILE A 208 -8.74 -9.65 -5.47
N LEU A 209 -8.79 -9.88 -4.16
CA LEU A 209 -9.36 -8.95 -3.17
C LEU A 209 -8.67 -7.58 -3.23
N SER A 210 -7.35 -7.54 -3.37
CA SER A 210 -6.57 -6.31 -3.34
C SER A 210 -6.55 -5.52 -4.65
N THR A 211 -7.16 -6.03 -5.72
CA THR A 211 -7.15 -5.36 -7.03
C THR A 211 -8.55 -5.15 -7.61
N MET A 212 -9.44 -6.13 -7.53
CA MET A 212 -10.68 -6.18 -8.31
C MET A 212 -11.96 -5.85 -7.52
N ILE A 213 -11.86 -5.25 -6.34
CA ILE A 213 -13.03 -4.93 -5.49
C ILE A 213 -13.78 -3.66 -5.90
N LEU A 214 -13.21 -2.80 -6.76
CA LEU A 214 -13.83 -1.50 -7.09
C LEU A 214 -15.32 -1.59 -7.53
N PRO A 215 -15.78 -2.59 -8.31
CA PRO A 215 -17.19 -2.70 -8.66
C PRO A 215 -18.13 -3.03 -7.48
N LEU A 216 -17.60 -3.60 -6.40
CA LEU A 216 -18.35 -3.95 -5.18
C LEU A 216 -18.48 -2.76 -4.21
N LEU A 217 -18.12 -1.55 -4.65
CA LEU A 217 -18.25 -0.32 -3.90
C LEU A 217 -19.65 -0.02 -3.33
N PRO A 218 -20.79 -0.32 -3.99
CA PRO A 218 -22.11 -0.01 -3.43
C PRO A 218 -22.56 -0.96 -2.31
N ILE A 219 -21.75 -1.95 -1.92
CA ILE A 219 -22.02 -2.81 -0.76
C ILE A 219 -21.64 -2.12 0.56
N LEU A 220 -20.97 -0.96 0.49
CA LEU A 220 -20.69 -0.09 1.64
C LEU A 220 -21.83 0.88 1.93
#